data_AF-A0A3Q3S4I3-F1
#
_entry.id   AF-A0A3Q3S4I3-F1
#
_cell.length_a   1.000
_cell.length_b   1.000
_cell.length_c   1.000
_cell.angle_alpha   90.00
_cell.angle_beta   90.00
_cell.angle_gamma   90.00
#
_symmetry.space_group_name_H-M   'P 1'
#
loop_
_entity.id
_entity.type
_entity.pdbx_description
1 polymer ?
#
loop_
_entity_poly.entity_id
_entity_poly.type
_entity_poly.pdbx_seq_one_letter_code
_entity_poly.pdbx_strand_id
1 'polypeptide(L)'
;GSPAVYQLRPQEQKLGTLTRKTVGEKNQKKTNKTILLVGETGAGKSTLINSLFNYTIGVKFDHNIWFEIVETENRRQSESQTSDVIVYEIFGFEGETLPYSLTIIDTPGFGDTRGIEHDVIISQRLLDLFRSEDGVHELNAVGLVMKATDNRLSERMRYIFDSVTSLFGKDQENKIVALITHSDGRKPQNALQALEAAKIKCARNEKNQPVHFLFDNCQNKERTEEDYFGLETAWRVTERGMNLFTKFLEQCEPYRLTKTVEVLNSPLKKHEEEMKKNEKFTVEVDEVYKDKEPINAWWDTKATCCSVCEENCHYPGCTVAWSPKHCEVMEGGHCTSCSGKCPVSDHVRQNWIYVTKTRKVEKTLEELKEKYEKNKAESEKNLSLLETLET
;
A
#
# COMPACT_ATOMS: atom_id res chain seq x y z
N GLY A 1 -7.42 -4.75 -33.53
CA GLY A 1 -6.93 -3.38 -33.75
C GLY A 1 -6.96 -2.63 -32.44
N SER A 2 -5.82 -2.04 -32.05
CA SER A 2 -5.62 -1.47 -30.70
C SER A 2 -6.45 -0.20 -30.52
N PRO A 3 -7.13 -0.01 -29.38
CA PRO A 3 -7.88 1.21 -29.14
C PRO A 3 -6.91 2.40 -29.08
N ALA A 4 -7.28 3.53 -29.69
CA ALA A 4 -6.52 4.76 -29.54
C ALA A 4 -6.74 5.30 -28.11
N VAL A 5 -5.67 5.35 -27.32
CA VAL A 5 -5.70 5.83 -25.93
C VAL A 5 -5.37 7.33 -25.89
N TYR A 6 -6.28 8.13 -25.34
CA TYR A 6 -6.16 9.57 -25.20
C TYR A 6 -6.02 9.95 -23.73
N GLN A 7 -4.85 10.48 -23.36
CA GLN A 7 -4.68 11.10 -22.05
C GLN A 7 -5.40 12.46 -22.02
N LEU A 8 -6.49 12.54 -21.27
CA LEU A 8 -7.20 13.79 -21.03
C LEU A 8 -6.49 14.61 -19.97
N ARG A 9 -6.60 15.93 -20.10
CA ARG A 9 -6.12 16.92 -19.13
C ARG A 9 -7.32 17.69 -18.58
N PRO A 10 -7.96 17.19 -17.50
CA PRO A 10 -9.04 17.91 -16.83
C PRO A 10 -8.57 19.29 -16.35
N GLN A 11 -9.51 20.21 -16.18
CA GLN A 11 -9.23 21.46 -15.50
C GLN A 11 -8.89 21.15 -14.04
N GLU A 12 -7.66 21.46 -13.63
CA GLU A 12 -7.20 21.23 -12.26
C GLU A 12 -7.36 22.50 -11.41
N GLN A 13 -8.01 22.36 -10.26
CA GLN A 13 -8.13 23.40 -9.25
C GLN A 13 -7.60 22.86 -7.91
N LYS A 14 -6.68 23.60 -7.28
CA LYS A 14 -6.16 23.30 -5.94
C LYS A 14 -6.79 24.24 -4.92
N LEU A 15 -7.46 23.67 -3.92
CA LEU A 15 -8.11 24.38 -2.82
C LEU A 15 -7.50 23.88 -1.51
N GLY A 16 -6.41 24.50 -1.06
CA GLY A 16 -5.62 24.01 0.07
C GLY A 16 -5.02 22.62 -0.23
N THR A 17 -5.38 21.61 0.56
CA THR A 17 -4.99 20.20 0.36
C THR A 17 -5.90 19.46 -0.62
N LEU A 18 -6.99 20.06 -1.08
CA LEU A 18 -7.92 19.42 -2.01
C LEU A 18 -7.47 19.65 -3.45
N THR A 19 -7.39 18.57 -4.23
CA THR A 19 -7.25 18.63 -5.69
C THR A 19 -8.57 18.28 -6.34
N ARG A 20 -9.07 19.16 -7.20
CA ARG A 20 -10.26 18.95 -8.01
C ARG A 20 -9.89 18.91 -9.48
N LYS A 21 -10.40 17.92 -10.20
CA LYS A 21 -10.20 17.71 -11.63
C LYS A 21 -11.55 17.66 -12.32
N THR A 22 -11.85 18.68 -13.13
CA THR A 22 -13.15 18.85 -13.75
C THR A 22 -13.07 18.63 -15.27
N VAL A 23 -14.01 17.83 -15.80
CA VAL A 23 -14.22 17.63 -17.23
C VAL A 23 -15.63 18.08 -17.58
N GLY A 24 -15.73 18.96 -18.57
CA GLY A 24 -17.00 19.56 -19.01
C GLY A 24 -17.49 20.69 -18.12
N GLU A 25 -18.74 21.12 -18.34
CA GLU A 25 -19.34 22.28 -17.66
C GLU A 25 -20.56 21.85 -16.83
N LYS A 26 -20.62 22.34 -15.58
CA LYS A 26 -21.69 21.98 -14.64
C LYS A 26 -23.03 22.61 -15.04
N ASN A 27 -24.02 21.75 -15.30
CA ASN A 27 -25.41 22.19 -15.47
C ASN A 27 -26.15 22.18 -14.13
N GLN A 28 -26.48 23.37 -13.59
CA GLN A 28 -27.17 23.50 -12.31
C GLN A 28 -28.57 22.85 -12.26
N LYS A 29 -29.18 22.58 -13.42
CA LYS A 29 -30.50 21.93 -13.51
C LYS A 29 -30.42 20.40 -13.47
N LYS A 30 -29.23 19.84 -13.68
CA LYS A 30 -29.00 18.39 -13.68
C LYS A 30 -28.62 17.93 -12.29
N THR A 31 -29.13 16.77 -11.90
CA THR A 31 -28.73 16.13 -10.64
C THR A 31 -27.29 15.66 -10.75
N ASN A 32 -26.60 15.62 -9.62
CA ASN A 32 -25.23 15.14 -9.52
C ASN A 32 -25.20 13.99 -8.51
N LYS A 33 -24.54 12.88 -8.88
CA LYS A 33 -24.31 11.74 -7.99
C LYS A 33 -22.86 11.74 -7.55
N THR A 34 -22.62 11.72 -6.26
CA THR A 34 -21.28 11.71 -5.67
C THR A 34 -20.97 10.33 -5.10
N ILE A 35 -19.83 9.75 -5.49
CA ILE A 35 -19.33 8.47 -4.97
C ILE A 35 -17.98 8.66 -4.29
N LEU A 36 -17.76 7.96 -3.18
CA LEU A 36 -16.46 7.87 -2.52
C LEU A 36 -15.86 6.48 -2.76
N LEU A 37 -14.66 6.40 -3.32
CA LEU A 37 -13.96 5.14 -3.56
C LEU A 37 -12.94 4.89 -2.45
N VAL A 38 -12.99 3.71 -1.84
CA VAL A 38 -12.08 3.27 -0.75
C VAL A 38 -11.56 1.88 -1.09
N GLY A 39 -10.25 1.68 -1.00
CA GLY A 39 -9.61 0.41 -1.38
C GLY A 39 -8.10 0.45 -1.19
N GLU A 40 -7.47 -0.72 -1.12
CA GLU A 40 -6.02 -0.83 -1.01
C GLU A 40 -5.30 -0.31 -2.27
N THR A 41 -3.99 -0.07 -2.16
CA THR A 41 -3.14 0.16 -3.34
C THR A 41 -3.21 -1.06 -4.26
N GLY A 42 -3.34 -0.82 -5.57
CA GLY A 42 -3.45 -1.91 -6.55
C GLY A 42 -4.82 -2.58 -6.64
N ALA A 43 -5.82 -2.18 -5.84
CA ALA A 43 -7.19 -2.70 -5.95
C ALA A 43 -7.92 -2.27 -7.24
N GLY A 44 -7.34 -1.38 -8.05
CA GLY A 44 -7.89 -0.96 -9.34
C GLY A 44 -8.78 0.29 -9.31
N LYS A 45 -8.67 1.15 -8.28
CA LYS A 45 -9.45 2.39 -8.15
C LYS A 45 -9.28 3.34 -9.34
N SER A 46 -8.04 3.69 -9.69
CA SER A 46 -7.73 4.58 -10.82
C SER A 46 -8.25 4.03 -12.15
N THR A 47 -8.08 2.73 -12.38
CA THR A 47 -8.61 2.05 -13.58
C THR A 47 -10.14 2.09 -13.60
N LEU A 48 -10.80 1.88 -12.46
CA LEU A 48 -12.25 1.99 -12.35
C LEU A 48 -12.76 3.42 -12.62
N ILE A 49 -12.03 4.45 -12.19
CA ILE A 49 -12.35 5.86 -12.49
C ILE A 49 -12.31 6.10 -14.01
N ASN A 50 -11.26 5.64 -14.69
CA ASN A 50 -11.17 5.73 -16.15
C ASN A 50 -12.34 4.97 -16.82
N SER A 51 -12.69 3.78 -16.34
CA SER A 51 -13.84 3.03 -16.87
C SER A 51 -15.18 3.74 -16.63
N LEU A 52 -15.40 4.34 -15.46
CA LEU A 52 -16.60 5.13 -15.16
C LEU A 52 -16.69 6.36 -16.06
N PHE A 53 -15.57 7.04 -16.31
CA PHE A 53 -15.52 8.16 -17.23
C PHE A 53 -15.92 7.75 -18.65
N ASN A 54 -15.26 6.74 -19.22
CA ASN A 54 -15.57 6.23 -20.56
C ASN A 54 -17.02 5.77 -20.69
N TYR A 55 -17.54 5.10 -19.65
CA TYR A 55 -18.94 4.72 -19.59
C TYR A 55 -19.85 5.95 -19.61
N THR A 56 -19.57 6.97 -18.81
CA THR A 56 -20.37 8.21 -18.70
C THR A 56 -20.50 8.94 -20.03
N ILE A 57 -19.42 9.00 -20.81
CA ILE A 57 -19.40 9.68 -22.12
C ILE A 57 -19.84 8.79 -23.30
N GLY A 58 -20.27 7.55 -23.03
CA GLY A 58 -20.84 6.66 -24.04
C GLY A 58 -19.84 5.89 -24.92
N VAL A 59 -18.59 5.71 -24.49
CA VAL A 59 -17.63 4.89 -25.24
C VAL A 59 -18.10 3.43 -25.31
N LYS A 60 -18.09 2.87 -26.52
CA LYS A 60 -18.43 1.47 -26.81
C LYS A 60 -17.22 0.68 -27.24
N PHE A 61 -17.32 -0.66 -27.16
CA PHE A 61 -16.22 -1.56 -27.49
C PHE A 61 -15.76 -1.34 -28.93
N ASP A 62 -16.68 -1.25 -29.88
CA ASP A 62 -16.45 -1.08 -31.31
C ASP A 62 -15.92 0.31 -31.73
N HIS A 63 -16.01 1.33 -30.85
CA HIS A 63 -15.46 2.66 -31.16
C HIS A 63 -13.92 2.66 -31.29
N ASN A 64 -13.22 1.67 -30.72
CA ASN A 64 -11.75 1.57 -30.71
C ASN A 64 -11.05 2.86 -30.20
N ILE A 65 -11.64 3.51 -29.21
CA ILE A 65 -11.07 4.67 -28.50
C ILE A 65 -11.16 4.44 -26.99
N TRP A 66 -10.23 5.02 -26.25
CA TRP A 66 -10.23 4.99 -24.79
C TRP A 66 -9.66 6.30 -24.24
N PHE A 67 -10.27 6.82 -23.17
CA PHE A 67 -9.80 8.04 -22.52
C PHE A 67 -9.26 7.77 -21.11
N GLU A 68 -8.13 8.37 -20.76
CA GLU A 68 -7.57 8.31 -19.41
C GLU A 68 -7.63 9.69 -18.75
N ILE A 69 -8.36 9.80 -17.65
CA ILE A 69 -8.41 11.02 -16.81
C ILE A 69 -7.50 10.90 -15.58
N VAL A 70 -7.22 9.65 -15.18
CA VAL A 70 -6.18 9.29 -14.20
C VAL A 70 -5.06 8.61 -14.96
N GLU A 71 -3.85 9.18 -14.87
CA GLU A 71 -2.66 8.62 -15.50
C GLU A 71 -2.31 7.28 -14.81
N THR A 72 -2.15 6.22 -15.61
CA THR A 72 -1.88 4.86 -15.09
C THR A 72 -0.47 4.34 -15.40
N GLU A 73 0.30 5.06 -16.22
CA GLU A 73 1.65 4.69 -16.62
C GLU A 73 2.71 5.50 -15.83
N ASN A 74 3.84 4.83 -15.49
CA ASN A 74 5.07 5.36 -14.86
C ASN A 74 5.30 5.20 -13.34
N ARG A 75 4.50 4.43 -12.58
CA ARG A 75 4.85 4.08 -11.18
C ARG A 75 4.58 2.62 -10.84
N ARG A 76 5.46 2.00 -10.04
CA ARG A 76 5.34 0.59 -9.62
C ARG A 76 3.96 0.34 -9.00
N GLN A 77 3.33 -0.79 -9.29
CA GLN A 77 2.05 -1.19 -8.67
C GLN A 77 2.09 -1.25 -7.14
N SER A 78 3.29 -1.30 -6.55
CA SER A 78 3.55 -1.30 -5.11
C SER A 78 3.48 0.09 -4.46
N GLU A 79 3.37 1.17 -5.24
CA GLU A 79 3.29 2.54 -4.75
C GLU A 79 1.92 3.12 -5.07
N SER A 80 1.34 3.86 -4.13
CA SER A 80 0.06 4.53 -4.41
C SER A 80 0.21 5.57 -5.51
N GLN A 81 -0.61 5.42 -6.55
CA GLN A 81 -0.68 6.34 -7.69
C GLN A 81 -1.17 7.73 -7.24
N THR A 82 -2.08 7.77 -6.27
CA THR A 82 -2.64 9.00 -5.71
C THR A 82 -1.97 9.32 -4.37
N SER A 83 -1.26 10.45 -4.28
CA SER A 83 -0.64 10.94 -3.03
C SER A 83 -1.61 11.73 -2.14
N ASP A 84 -2.79 12.05 -2.67
CA ASP A 84 -3.79 12.89 -2.02
C ASP A 84 -5.22 12.48 -2.40
N VAL A 85 -6.22 12.96 -1.66
CA VAL A 85 -7.63 12.83 -2.03
C VAL A 85 -7.91 13.72 -3.23
N ILE A 86 -8.42 13.13 -4.32
CA ILE A 86 -8.74 13.85 -5.57
C ILE A 86 -10.22 13.74 -5.86
N VAL A 87 -10.85 14.87 -6.17
CA VAL A 87 -12.26 14.92 -6.59
C VAL A 87 -12.30 15.08 -8.10
N TYR A 88 -12.83 14.07 -8.78
CA TYR A 88 -13.10 14.10 -10.22
C TYR A 88 -14.55 14.51 -10.46
N GLU A 89 -14.74 15.58 -11.20
CA GLU A 89 -16.05 16.09 -11.60
C GLU A 89 -16.26 15.86 -13.08
N ILE A 90 -17.31 15.13 -13.44
CA ILE A 90 -17.64 14.75 -14.82
C ILE A 90 -19.01 15.34 -15.14
N PHE A 91 -19.02 16.42 -15.92
CA PHE A 91 -20.20 17.22 -16.22
C PHE A 91 -20.43 17.35 -17.73
N GLY A 92 -21.66 17.66 -18.12
CA GLY A 92 -21.99 17.97 -19.53
C GLY A 92 -22.23 16.74 -20.41
N PHE A 93 -22.27 15.54 -19.82
CA PHE A 93 -22.55 14.28 -20.51
C PHE A 93 -23.90 13.66 -20.07
N GLU A 94 -24.75 14.45 -19.40
CA GLU A 94 -26.06 13.98 -18.97
C GLU A 94 -26.99 13.78 -20.17
N GLY A 95 -27.38 12.53 -20.40
CA GLY A 95 -28.19 12.12 -21.56
C GLY A 95 -27.45 11.19 -22.53
N GLU A 96 -26.14 11.00 -22.36
CA GLU A 96 -25.39 9.97 -23.08
C GLU A 96 -25.74 8.58 -22.52
N THR A 97 -25.07 8.17 -21.44
CA THR A 97 -25.40 6.92 -20.73
C THR A 97 -26.06 7.16 -19.38
N LEU A 98 -25.81 8.31 -18.75
CA LEU A 98 -26.30 8.65 -17.42
C LEU A 98 -27.27 9.83 -17.50
N PRO A 99 -28.38 9.83 -16.73
CA PRO A 99 -29.29 10.97 -16.66
C PRO A 99 -28.80 12.09 -15.72
N TYR A 100 -27.65 11.90 -15.08
CA TYR A 100 -27.06 12.78 -14.05
C TYR A 100 -25.56 12.99 -14.27
N SER A 101 -25.02 14.06 -13.69
CA SER A 101 -23.59 14.32 -13.56
C SER A 101 -22.96 13.39 -12.51
N LEU A 102 -21.67 13.10 -12.65
CA LEU A 102 -20.94 12.21 -11.73
C LEU A 102 -19.78 12.94 -11.06
N THR A 103 -19.70 12.85 -9.73
CA THR A 103 -18.55 13.28 -8.93
C THR A 103 -17.94 12.06 -8.24
N ILE A 104 -16.64 11.85 -8.40
CA ILE A 104 -15.92 10.71 -7.83
C ILE A 104 -14.84 11.24 -6.90
N ILE A 105 -14.90 10.85 -5.63
CA ILE A 105 -13.86 11.11 -4.65
C ILE A 105 -12.93 9.90 -4.65
N ASP A 106 -11.75 10.07 -5.23
CA ASP A 106 -10.67 9.09 -5.18
C ASP A 106 -9.86 9.28 -3.90
N THR A 107 -9.58 8.16 -3.23
CA THR A 107 -8.71 8.14 -2.06
C THR A 107 -7.40 7.44 -2.41
N PRO A 108 -6.26 7.86 -1.85
CA PRO A 108 -5.05 7.08 -1.89
C PRO A 108 -5.29 5.64 -1.43
N GLY A 109 -4.45 4.73 -1.92
CA GLY A 109 -4.45 3.36 -1.44
C GLY A 109 -4.23 3.32 0.06
N PHE A 110 -5.26 2.88 0.76
CA PHE A 110 -5.29 2.72 2.19
C PHE A 110 -4.59 1.42 2.59
N GLY A 111 -3.83 1.43 3.69
CA GLY A 111 -3.05 0.25 4.08
C GLY A 111 -1.76 0.03 3.26
N ASP A 112 -1.32 1.04 2.51
CA ASP A 112 -0.07 1.02 1.75
C ASP A 112 1.18 1.01 2.65
N THR A 113 2.35 0.78 2.07
CA THR A 113 3.68 0.74 2.71
C THR A 113 4.04 1.97 3.55
N ARG A 114 3.30 3.08 3.38
CA ARG A 114 3.51 4.40 4.01
C ARG A 114 3.06 4.52 5.48
N GLY A 115 2.49 3.46 6.06
CA GLY A 115 2.19 3.40 7.50
C GLY A 115 0.95 4.18 7.97
N ILE A 116 0.54 3.93 9.22
CA ILE A 116 -0.75 4.35 9.80
C ILE A 116 -0.89 5.88 9.87
N GLU A 117 0.22 6.59 10.09
CA GLU A 117 0.26 8.06 10.09
C GLU A 117 -0.29 8.63 8.78
N HIS A 118 -0.01 7.97 7.65
CA HIS A 118 -0.54 8.37 6.36
C HIS A 118 -2.06 8.20 6.30
N ASP A 119 -2.60 7.10 6.85
CA ASP A 119 -4.05 6.84 6.88
C ASP A 119 -4.80 7.87 7.75
N VAL A 120 -4.18 8.33 8.83
CA VAL A 120 -4.70 9.42 9.68
C VAL A 120 -4.75 10.74 8.90
N ILE A 121 -3.69 11.06 8.15
CA ILE A 121 -3.66 12.26 7.29
C ILE A 121 -4.77 12.19 6.23
N ILE A 122 -4.95 11.04 5.57
CA ILE A 122 -6.03 10.89 4.56
C ILE A 122 -7.41 11.06 5.21
N SER A 123 -7.62 10.49 6.40
CA SER A 123 -8.87 10.68 7.14
C SER A 123 -9.13 12.14 7.48
N GLN A 124 -8.10 12.89 7.88
CA GLN A 124 -8.19 14.32 8.12
C GLN A 124 -8.50 15.10 6.83
N ARG A 125 -7.91 14.73 5.70
CA ARG A 125 -8.20 15.38 4.41
C ARG A 125 -9.62 15.13 3.93
N LEU A 126 -10.16 13.93 4.15
CA LEU A 126 -11.58 13.65 3.90
C LEU A 126 -12.48 14.51 4.78
N LEU A 127 -12.13 14.73 6.05
CA LEU A 127 -12.84 15.68 6.91
C LEU A 127 -12.82 17.09 6.36
N ASP A 128 -11.64 17.57 5.97
CA ASP A 128 -11.47 18.92 5.48
C ASP A 128 -12.29 19.12 4.20
N LEU A 129 -12.31 18.11 3.31
CA LEU A 129 -13.17 18.06 2.12
C LEU A 129 -14.66 18.15 2.48
N PHE A 130 -15.12 17.46 3.51
CA PHE A 130 -16.54 17.45 3.88
C PHE A 130 -16.98 18.66 4.71
N ARG A 131 -16.03 19.41 5.28
CA ARG A 131 -16.31 20.61 6.10
C ARG A 131 -16.12 21.91 5.35
N SER A 132 -15.27 21.93 4.33
CA SER A 132 -14.97 23.12 3.55
C SER A 132 -16.25 23.67 2.89
N GLU A 133 -16.42 25.00 2.85
CA GLU A 133 -17.56 25.62 2.17
C GLU A 133 -17.61 25.24 0.70
N ASP A 134 -16.45 25.24 0.03
CA ASP A 134 -16.27 24.79 -1.35
C ASP A 134 -16.14 23.26 -1.48
N GLY A 135 -16.35 22.52 -0.39
CA GLY A 135 -16.17 21.08 -0.28
C GLY A 135 -17.29 20.24 -0.90
N VAL A 136 -17.31 18.96 -0.52
CA VAL A 136 -18.37 18.02 -0.91
C VAL A 136 -19.29 17.78 0.27
N HIS A 137 -20.56 18.16 0.13
CA HIS A 137 -21.54 18.13 1.22
C HIS A 137 -22.51 16.95 1.16
N GLU A 138 -22.56 16.26 0.01
CA GLU A 138 -23.51 15.20 -0.26
C GLU A 138 -22.82 14.00 -0.91
N LEU A 139 -23.14 12.80 -0.41
CA LEU A 139 -22.68 11.52 -0.94
C LEU A 139 -23.83 10.57 -1.24
N ASN A 140 -23.78 9.90 -2.37
CA ASN A 140 -24.80 8.93 -2.79
C ASN A 140 -24.37 7.50 -2.46
N ALA A 141 -23.09 7.16 -2.60
CA ALA A 141 -22.58 5.83 -2.28
C ALA A 141 -21.11 5.82 -1.87
N VAL A 142 -20.73 4.77 -1.14
CA VAL A 142 -19.32 4.39 -0.90
C VAL A 142 -19.04 3.10 -1.63
N GLY A 143 -18.04 3.15 -2.51
CA GLY A 143 -17.53 1.99 -3.24
C GLY A 143 -16.32 1.38 -2.56
N LEU A 144 -16.50 0.18 -1.99
CA LEU A 144 -15.40 -0.64 -1.50
C LEU A 144 -14.73 -1.37 -2.64
N VAL A 145 -13.58 -0.88 -3.07
CA VAL A 145 -12.84 -1.44 -4.21
C VAL A 145 -11.90 -2.55 -3.74
N MET A 146 -12.12 -3.76 -4.25
CA MET A 146 -11.33 -4.95 -3.94
C MET A 146 -11.22 -5.87 -5.16
N LYS A 147 -10.19 -6.72 -5.22
CA LYS A 147 -10.03 -7.69 -6.32
C LYS A 147 -10.92 -8.91 -6.10
N ALA A 148 -11.37 -9.54 -7.17
CA ALA A 148 -12.16 -10.77 -7.10
C ALA A 148 -11.44 -11.92 -6.35
N THR A 149 -10.11 -11.93 -6.38
CA THR A 149 -9.24 -12.94 -5.77
C THR A 149 -8.85 -12.63 -4.33
N ASP A 150 -9.24 -11.49 -3.77
CA ASP A 150 -8.86 -11.12 -2.42
C ASP A 150 -9.49 -12.09 -1.41
N ASN A 151 -8.65 -12.83 -0.68
CA ASN A 151 -9.08 -13.88 0.26
C ASN A 151 -9.19 -13.37 1.71
N ARG A 152 -8.65 -12.19 1.99
CA ARG A 152 -8.78 -11.51 3.28
C ARG A 152 -8.81 -10.00 3.04
N LEU A 153 -9.52 -9.30 3.92
CA LEU A 153 -9.30 -7.86 4.10
C LEU A 153 -8.20 -7.69 5.13
N SER A 154 -7.21 -6.84 4.84
CA SER A 154 -6.22 -6.44 5.84
C SER A 154 -6.93 -5.83 7.06
N GLU A 155 -6.41 -6.06 8.27
CA GLU A 155 -6.90 -5.38 9.47
C GLU A 155 -6.88 -3.85 9.30
N ARG A 156 -5.90 -3.37 8.53
CA ARG A 156 -5.75 -1.96 8.18
C ARG A 156 -6.85 -1.47 7.24
N MET A 157 -7.26 -2.29 6.28
CA MET A 157 -8.39 -2.00 5.39
C MET A 157 -9.74 -2.01 6.16
N ARG A 158 -9.91 -2.92 7.12
CA ARG A 158 -11.08 -2.90 8.03
C ARG A 158 -11.13 -1.61 8.84
N TYR A 159 -10.01 -1.17 9.40
CA TYR A 159 -9.93 0.08 10.15
C TYR A 159 -10.29 1.32 9.30
N ILE A 160 -9.76 1.39 8.08
CA ILE A 160 -10.07 2.49 7.15
C ILE A 160 -11.54 2.47 6.80
N PHE A 161 -12.11 1.28 6.60
CA PHE A 161 -13.52 1.14 6.36
C PHE A 161 -14.34 1.62 7.56
N ASP A 162 -14.04 1.16 8.77
CA ASP A 162 -14.71 1.60 10.00
C ASP A 162 -14.61 3.12 10.18
N SER A 163 -13.47 3.71 9.81
CA SER A 163 -13.24 5.16 9.84
C SER A 163 -14.08 5.91 8.81
N VAL A 164 -14.12 5.44 7.56
CA VAL A 164 -14.94 6.05 6.51
C VAL A 164 -16.44 5.85 6.77
N THR A 165 -16.87 4.67 7.19
CA THR A 165 -18.29 4.40 7.52
C THR A 165 -18.78 5.23 8.69
N SER A 166 -17.91 5.54 9.66
CA SER A 166 -18.26 6.45 10.75
C SER A 166 -18.69 7.83 10.25
N LEU A 167 -18.18 8.29 9.11
CA LEU A 167 -18.55 9.58 8.49
C LEU A 167 -20.02 9.64 8.04
N PHE A 168 -20.60 8.49 7.69
CA PHE A 168 -21.97 8.40 7.17
C PHE A 168 -23.02 8.15 8.27
N GLY A 169 -22.58 7.93 9.50
CA GLY A 169 -23.47 7.51 10.59
C GLY A 169 -23.91 6.04 10.46
N LYS A 170 -24.39 5.48 11.57
CA LYS A 170 -24.69 4.04 11.69
C LYS A 170 -25.84 3.56 10.80
N ASP A 171 -26.68 4.46 10.29
CA ASP A 171 -27.92 4.12 9.59
C ASP A 171 -27.80 4.21 8.05
N GLN A 172 -26.59 4.34 7.51
CA GLN A 172 -26.35 4.50 6.06
C GLN A 172 -25.56 3.34 5.43
N GLU A 173 -25.51 2.20 6.11
CA GLU A 173 -24.82 0.98 5.63
C GLU A 173 -25.35 0.52 4.26
N ASN A 174 -26.62 0.81 3.95
CA ASN A 174 -27.27 0.51 2.67
C ASN A 174 -26.73 1.31 1.47
N LYS A 175 -25.90 2.32 1.69
CA LYS A 175 -25.22 3.10 0.63
C LYS A 175 -23.80 2.62 0.36
N ILE A 176 -23.36 1.60 1.07
CA ILE A 176 -22.01 1.06 0.95
C ILE A 176 -22.05 -0.24 0.18
N VAL A 177 -21.29 -0.32 -0.91
CA VAL A 177 -21.33 -1.44 -1.85
C VAL A 177 -19.93 -1.90 -2.23
N ALA A 178 -19.78 -3.18 -2.58
CA ALA A 178 -18.52 -3.71 -3.05
C ALA A 178 -18.34 -3.53 -4.57
N LEU A 179 -17.20 -2.98 -4.99
CA LEU A 179 -16.81 -2.80 -6.37
C LEU A 179 -15.65 -3.76 -6.66
N ILE A 180 -15.97 -4.91 -7.26
CA ILE A 180 -15.05 -6.03 -7.43
C ILE A 180 -14.32 -5.90 -8.76
N THR A 181 -13.03 -5.59 -8.72
CA THR A 181 -12.17 -5.47 -9.90
C THR A 181 -11.47 -6.80 -10.21
N HIS A 182 -10.81 -6.90 -11.37
CA HIS A 182 -10.14 -8.12 -11.83
C HIS A 182 -11.08 -9.33 -11.81
N SER A 183 -12.36 -9.10 -12.14
CA SER A 183 -13.39 -10.12 -12.10
C SER A 183 -13.52 -10.80 -13.45
N ASP A 184 -13.64 -12.13 -13.47
CA ASP A 184 -13.98 -12.90 -14.66
C ASP A 184 -15.51 -12.95 -14.94
N GLY A 185 -16.29 -12.13 -14.23
CA GLY A 185 -17.76 -12.09 -14.33
C GLY A 185 -18.49 -13.17 -13.52
N ARG A 186 -17.78 -14.11 -12.90
CA ARG A 186 -18.38 -15.08 -11.97
C ARG A 186 -18.56 -14.47 -10.60
N LYS A 187 -19.40 -15.10 -9.78
CA LYS A 187 -19.58 -14.71 -8.38
C LYS A 187 -18.21 -14.72 -7.68
N PRO A 188 -17.76 -13.63 -7.03
CA PRO A 188 -16.44 -13.57 -6.44
C PRO A 188 -16.48 -14.15 -5.02
N GLN A 189 -16.44 -15.49 -4.88
CA GLN A 189 -16.58 -16.15 -3.57
C GLN A 189 -15.54 -15.66 -2.56
N ASN A 190 -14.28 -15.52 -2.98
CA ASN A 190 -13.17 -15.15 -2.10
C ASN A 190 -13.39 -13.75 -1.50
N ALA A 191 -13.65 -12.77 -2.37
CA ALA A 191 -13.92 -11.39 -1.95
C ALA A 191 -15.15 -11.29 -1.02
N LEU A 192 -16.23 -11.99 -1.35
CA LEU A 192 -17.44 -12.00 -0.52
C LEU A 192 -17.21 -12.67 0.84
N GLN A 193 -16.46 -13.78 0.88
CA GLN A 193 -16.09 -14.42 2.14
C GLN A 193 -15.19 -13.52 2.98
N ALA A 194 -14.25 -12.78 2.36
CA ALA A 194 -13.40 -11.83 3.05
C ALA A 194 -14.20 -10.69 3.69
N LEU A 195 -15.21 -10.14 2.98
CA LEU A 195 -16.12 -9.13 3.50
C LEU A 195 -16.92 -9.63 4.72
N GLU A 196 -17.45 -10.85 4.62
CA GLU A 196 -18.23 -11.46 5.72
C GLU A 196 -17.34 -11.77 6.93
N ALA A 197 -16.15 -12.32 6.71
CA ALA A 197 -15.19 -12.63 7.77
C ALA A 197 -14.74 -11.37 8.52
N ALA A 198 -14.54 -10.26 7.78
CA ALA A 198 -14.20 -8.96 8.35
C ALA A 198 -15.39 -8.24 9.01
N LYS A 199 -16.61 -8.80 8.90
CA LYS A 199 -17.86 -8.23 9.45
C LYS A 199 -18.12 -6.80 8.99
N ILE A 200 -17.76 -6.52 7.74
CA ILE A 200 -17.94 -5.21 7.10
C ILE A 200 -19.43 -4.95 6.92
N LYS A 201 -19.87 -3.82 7.47
CA LYS A 201 -21.26 -3.39 7.36
C LYS A 201 -21.50 -2.70 6.02
N CYS A 202 -22.27 -3.34 5.15
CA CYS A 202 -22.55 -2.87 3.81
C CYS A 202 -23.97 -3.27 3.39
N ALA A 203 -24.42 -2.70 2.26
CA ALA A 203 -25.73 -2.99 1.70
C ALA A 203 -25.87 -4.48 1.44
N ARG A 204 -27.04 -5.04 1.80
CA ARG A 204 -27.37 -6.44 1.58
C ARG A 204 -28.54 -6.59 0.62
N ASN A 205 -28.46 -7.60 -0.25
CA ASN A 205 -29.55 -7.96 -1.14
C ASN A 205 -30.57 -8.88 -0.43
N GLU A 206 -31.62 -9.28 -1.14
CA GLU A 206 -32.69 -10.17 -0.65
C GLU A 206 -32.18 -11.53 -0.14
N LYS A 207 -31.02 -11.99 -0.63
CA LYS A 207 -30.36 -13.23 -0.17
C LYS A 207 -29.44 -12.99 1.03
N ASN A 208 -29.53 -11.81 1.65
CA ASN A 208 -28.67 -11.36 2.72
C ASN A 208 -27.18 -11.36 2.35
N GLN A 209 -26.82 -11.18 1.07
CA GLN A 209 -25.43 -11.10 0.61
C GLN A 209 -25.00 -9.66 0.37
N PRO A 210 -23.72 -9.31 0.57
CA PRO A 210 -23.19 -7.99 0.22
C PRO A 210 -23.55 -7.63 -1.23
N VAL A 211 -24.13 -6.44 -1.42
CA VAL A 211 -24.37 -5.87 -2.74
C VAL A 211 -23.01 -5.59 -3.37
N HIS A 212 -22.81 -6.13 -4.57
CA HIS A 212 -21.54 -6.05 -5.27
C HIS A 212 -21.74 -5.88 -6.77
N PHE A 213 -20.77 -5.24 -7.40
CA PHE A 213 -20.71 -5.01 -8.84
C PHE A 213 -19.36 -5.48 -9.37
N LEU A 214 -19.34 -6.08 -10.55
CA LEU A 214 -18.16 -6.76 -11.11
C LEU A 214 -17.55 -5.94 -12.25
N PHE A 215 -16.22 -5.83 -12.26
CA PHE A 215 -15.47 -5.06 -13.22
C PHE A 215 -14.22 -5.81 -13.66
N ASP A 216 -14.01 -5.87 -14.97
CA ASP A 216 -12.78 -6.35 -15.60
C ASP A 216 -12.23 -5.21 -16.47
N ASN A 217 -11.56 -4.27 -15.81
CA ASN A 217 -11.25 -2.95 -16.37
C ASN A 217 -10.06 -2.97 -17.36
N CYS A 218 -10.02 -3.94 -18.26
CA CYS A 218 -8.95 -4.17 -19.25
C CYS A 218 -9.21 -3.48 -20.60
N GLN A 219 -10.08 -2.47 -20.66
CA GLN A 219 -10.55 -1.89 -21.93
C GLN A 219 -9.50 -1.11 -22.70
N ASN A 220 -8.44 -0.65 -22.04
CA ASN A 220 -7.32 0.07 -22.65
C ASN A 220 -6.27 -0.87 -23.28
N LYS A 221 -6.41 -2.19 -23.14
CA LYS A 221 -5.44 -3.15 -23.64
C LYS A 221 -5.49 -3.28 -25.17
N GLU A 222 -4.33 -3.57 -25.73
CA GLU A 222 -4.18 -3.89 -27.14
C GLU A 222 -5.01 -5.13 -27.49
N ARG A 223 -5.78 -5.02 -28.58
CA ARG A 223 -6.69 -6.06 -29.05
C ARG A 223 -6.04 -6.83 -30.19
N THR A 224 -5.17 -7.76 -29.82
CA THR A 224 -4.61 -8.78 -30.72
C THR A 224 -5.70 -9.81 -31.07
N GLU A 225 -5.49 -10.60 -32.12
CA GLU A 225 -6.40 -11.72 -32.45
C GLU A 225 -6.48 -12.74 -31.31
N GLU A 226 -5.37 -12.98 -30.61
CA GLU A 226 -5.29 -13.93 -29.49
C GLU A 226 -6.07 -13.45 -28.26
N ASP A 227 -6.02 -12.15 -27.97
CA ASP A 227 -6.63 -11.57 -26.77
C ASP A 227 -8.08 -11.10 -27.00
N TYR A 228 -8.53 -10.98 -28.26
CA TYR A 228 -9.81 -10.37 -28.62
C TYR A 228 -10.99 -10.97 -27.83
N PHE A 229 -11.08 -12.29 -27.78
CA PHE A 229 -12.17 -12.99 -27.05
C PHE A 229 -12.16 -12.69 -25.55
N GLY A 230 -10.96 -12.65 -24.95
CA GLY A 230 -10.79 -12.32 -23.53
C GLY A 230 -11.18 -10.88 -23.24
N LEU A 231 -10.74 -9.93 -24.08
CA LEU A 231 -11.04 -8.51 -23.93
C LEU A 231 -12.50 -8.17 -24.22
N GLU A 232 -13.15 -8.86 -25.15
CA GLU A 232 -14.59 -8.73 -25.39
C GLU A 232 -15.37 -9.23 -24.16
N THR A 233 -14.94 -10.34 -23.56
CA THR A 233 -15.55 -10.86 -22.33
C THR A 233 -15.36 -9.87 -21.17
N ALA A 234 -14.14 -9.36 -20.98
CA ALA A 234 -13.83 -8.34 -19.97
C ALA A 234 -14.68 -7.07 -20.14
N TRP A 235 -14.88 -6.64 -21.39
CA TRP A 235 -15.78 -5.53 -21.72
C TRP A 235 -17.21 -5.82 -21.27
N ARG A 236 -17.78 -6.97 -21.62
CA ARG A 236 -19.15 -7.35 -21.25
C ARG A 236 -19.34 -7.44 -19.74
N VAL A 237 -18.33 -7.95 -19.02
CA VAL A 237 -18.34 -7.98 -17.54
C VAL A 237 -18.44 -6.57 -16.99
N THR A 238 -17.57 -5.66 -17.45
CA THR A 238 -17.53 -4.27 -16.99
C THR A 238 -18.79 -3.51 -17.38
N GLU A 239 -19.28 -3.65 -18.61
CA GLU A 239 -20.51 -2.99 -19.09
C GLU A 239 -21.71 -3.43 -18.26
N ARG A 240 -21.84 -4.73 -17.95
CA ARG A 240 -22.88 -5.23 -17.05
C ARG A 240 -22.73 -4.65 -15.64
N GLY A 241 -21.50 -4.62 -15.11
CA GLY A 241 -21.18 -4.02 -13.82
C GLY A 241 -21.59 -2.55 -13.74
N MET A 242 -21.21 -1.75 -14.73
CA MET A 242 -21.55 -0.32 -14.83
C MET A 242 -23.06 -0.13 -14.89
N ASN A 243 -23.77 -0.85 -15.77
CA ASN A 243 -25.23 -0.77 -15.88
C ASN A 243 -25.95 -1.04 -14.55
N LEU A 244 -25.49 -2.03 -13.80
CA LEU A 244 -26.08 -2.37 -12.50
C LEU A 244 -25.72 -1.34 -11.43
N PHE A 245 -24.46 -0.90 -11.40
CA PHE A 245 -23.98 0.07 -10.42
C PHE A 245 -24.62 1.45 -10.60
N THR A 246 -24.77 1.93 -11.84
CA THR A 246 -25.34 3.25 -12.11
C THR A 246 -26.84 3.29 -11.88
N LYS A 247 -27.56 2.17 -12.09
CA LYS A 247 -28.96 1.99 -11.66
C LYS A 247 -29.10 2.04 -10.15
N PHE A 248 -28.17 1.42 -9.41
CA PHE A 248 -28.12 1.55 -7.97
C PHE A 248 -27.92 3.01 -7.54
N LEU A 249 -26.95 3.72 -8.12
CA LEU A 249 -26.70 5.13 -7.83
C LEU A 249 -27.88 6.04 -8.15
N GLU A 250 -28.63 5.75 -9.21
CA GLU A 250 -29.84 6.48 -9.58
C GLU A 250 -30.87 6.46 -8.44
N GLN A 251 -31.06 5.29 -7.83
CA GLN A 251 -31.97 5.06 -6.70
C GLN A 251 -31.43 5.54 -5.35
N CYS A 252 -30.14 5.84 -5.25
CA CYS A 252 -29.53 6.34 -4.01
C CYS A 252 -29.83 7.81 -3.78
N GLU A 253 -30.61 8.10 -2.74
CA GLU A 253 -30.81 9.45 -2.22
C GLU A 253 -29.49 10.02 -1.63
N PRO A 254 -29.20 11.31 -1.85
CA PRO A 254 -28.00 11.93 -1.31
C PRO A 254 -28.04 11.93 0.22
N TYR A 255 -26.94 11.52 0.84
CA TYR A 255 -26.69 11.69 2.26
C TYR A 255 -25.92 12.99 2.48
N ARG A 256 -26.51 13.91 3.26
CA ARG A 256 -25.81 15.12 3.69
C ARG A 256 -24.83 14.77 4.80
N LEU A 257 -23.58 15.08 4.55
CA LEU A 257 -22.51 14.94 5.53
C LEU A 257 -22.67 16.07 6.55
N THR A 258 -23.40 15.82 7.63
CA THR A 258 -23.48 16.79 8.74
C THR A 258 -22.09 16.99 9.35
N LYS A 259 -21.84 18.17 9.94
CA LYS A 259 -20.57 18.59 10.58
C LYS A 259 -20.21 17.72 11.80
N THR A 260 -20.09 16.41 11.66
CA THR A 260 -19.87 15.49 12.78
C THR A 260 -18.38 15.39 13.06
N VAL A 261 -17.86 16.47 13.65
CA VAL A 261 -16.45 16.66 13.99
C VAL A 261 -15.97 15.70 15.08
N GLU A 262 -16.89 15.17 15.88
CA GLU A 262 -16.58 14.27 17.00
C GLU A 262 -16.34 12.82 16.57
N VAL A 263 -16.89 12.40 15.41
CA VAL A 263 -16.95 10.98 15.05
C VAL A 263 -15.64 10.43 14.51
N LEU A 264 -14.77 11.27 13.92
CA LEU A 264 -13.44 10.79 13.50
C LEU A 264 -12.40 10.83 14.61
N ASN A 265 -12.50 11.76 15.57
CA ASN A 265 -11.50 11.83 16.64
C ASN A 265 -11.56 10.65 17.62
N SER A 266 -12.74 10.04 17.83
CA SER A 266 -12.90 8.99 18.86
C SER A 266 -12.45 7.58 18.44
N PRO A 267 -12.71 7.08 17.21
CA PRO A 267 -12.19 5.79 16.76
C PRO A 267 -10.70 5.87 16.45
N LEU A 268 -10.23 6.99 15.89
CA LEU A 268 -8.82 7.22 15.58
C LEU A 268 -7.96 7.22 16.85
N LYS A 269 -8.37 7.95 17.91
CA LYS A 269 -7.63 7.98 19.19
C LYS A 269 -7.67 6.65 19.95
N LYS A 270 -8.85 6.01 20.05
CA LYS A 270 -8.96 4.70 20.72
C LYS A 270 -8.14 3.62 20.02
N HIS A 271 -8.07 3.64 18.69
CA HIS A 271 -7.26 2.65 17.97
C HIS A 271 -5.79 3.01 17.90
N GLU A 272 -5.39 4.28 17.91
CA GLU A 272 -4.00 4.66 18.17
C GLU A 272 -3.53 4.06 19.51
N GLU A 273 -4.37 4.09 20.53
CA GLU A 273 -4.11 3.45 21.82
C GLU A 273 -4.10 1.91 21.76
N GLU A 274 -5.05 1.28 21.06
CA GLU A 274 -5.09 -0.20 20.90
C GLU A 274 -3.97 -0.73 19.99
N MET A 275 -3.56 0.02 18.98
CA MET A 275 -2.46 -0.35 18.08
C MET A 275 -1.09 -0.06 18.70
N LYS A 276 -0.91 1.01 19.50
CA LYS A 276 0.26 1.14 20.39
C LYS A 276 0.36 -0.02 21.39
N LYS A 277 -0.79 -0.61 21.77
CA LYS A 277 -0.84 -1.83 22.58
C LYS A 277 -0.40 -3.07 21.80
N ASN A 278 -0.66 -3.12 20.50
CA ASN A 278 -0.25 -4.18 19.56
C ASN A 278 1.13 -3.95 18.89
N GLU A 279 1.72 -2.75 18.94
CA GLU A 279 3.10 -2.46 18.53
C GLU A 279 4.12 -3.15 19.44
N LYS A 280 3.69 -3.59 20.63
CA LYS A 280 4.46 -4.52 21.47
C LYS A 280 4.35 -5.97 21.02
N PHE A 281 4.03 -6.22 19.74
CA PHE A 281 4.13 -7.55 19.16
C PHE A 281 5.60 -7.89 18.93
N THR A 282 6.19 -8.57 19.92
CA THR A 282 7.53 -9.13 19.78
C THR A 282 7.45 -10.46 19.04
N VAL A 283 8.38 -10.66 18.10
CA VAL A 283 8.61 -11.95 17.46
C VAL A 283 9.90 -12.55 18.00
N GLU A 284 9.87 -13.84 18.32
CA GLU A 284 11.04 -14.60 18.76
C GLU A 284 11.93 -14.85 17.54
N VAL A 285 13.12 -14.24 17.52
CA VAL A 285 14.10 -14.41 16.45
C VAL A 285 15.40 -14.96 16.99
N ASP A 286 16.06 -15.76 16.15
CA ASP A 286 17.40 -16.27 16.40
C ASP A 286 18.42 -15.16 16.11
N GLU A 287 18.96 -14.56 17.17
CA GLU A 287 20.03 -13.57 17.09
C GLU A 287 21.39 -14.27 17.22
N VAL A 288 22.21 -14.09 16.19
CA VAL A 288 23.62 -14.49 16.18
C VAL A 288 24.43 -13.45 16.95
N TYR A 289 25.19 -13.90 17.94
CA TYR A 289 26.12 -13.08 18.72
C TYR A 289 27.46 -13.81 18.89
N LYS A 290 28.50 -13.08 19.29
CA LYS A 290 29.82 -13.65 19.55
C LYS A 290 30.04 -13.73 21.06
N ASP A 291 30.24 -14.94 21.56
CA ASP A 291 30.55 -15.19 22.96
C ASP A 291 32.05 -15.43 23.15
N LYS A 292 32.57 -15.22 24.35
CA LYS A 292 33.98 -15.49 24.67
C LYS A 292 34.08 -16.82 25.40
N GLU A 293 34.62 -17.82 24.73
CA GLU A 293 34.86 -19.14 25.33
C GLU A 293 36.33 -19.33 25.69
N PRO A 294 36.63 -19.92 26.86
CA PRO A 294 38.01 -20.22 27.24
C PRO A 294 38.60 -21.25 26.28
N ILE A 295 39.88 -21.07 25.96
CA ILE A 295 40.64 -22.05 25.18
C ILE A 295 40.92 -23.25 26.09
N ASN A 296 40.30 -24.38 25.79
CA ASN A 296 40.47 -25.61 26.57
C ASN A 296 41.71 -26.37 26.07
N ALA A 297 42.90 -25.91 26.48
CA ALA A 297 44.19 -26.50 26.11
C ALA A 297 45.04 -26.82 27.35
N TRP A 298 45.84 -27.89 27.27
CA TRP A 298 46.69 -28.39 28.36
C TRP A 298 47.92 -27.50 28.65
N TRP A 299 48.19 -26.51 27.80
CA TRP A 299 49.33 -25.59 27.81
C TRP A 299 48.84 -24.15 27.66
N ASP A 300 49.61 -23.14 28.09
CA ASP A 300 49.27 -21.68 28.14
C ASP A 300 49.01 -21.07 26.74
N THR A 301 48.01 -21.61 26.07
CA THR A 301 47.62 -21.33 24.68
C THR A 301 46.80 -20.06 24.70
N LYS A 302 47.28 -19.05 23.99
CA LYS A 302 46.60 -17.76 23.87
C LYS A 302 46.27 -17.50 22.40
N ALA A 303 45.10 -16.91 22.17
CA ALA A 303 44.68 -16.41 20.88
C ALA A 303 45.00 -14.91 20.78
N THR A 304 45.31 -14.44 19.57
CA THR A 304 45.26 -13.01 19.26
C THR A 304 43.92 -12.72 18.61
N CYS A 305 43.09 -11.91 19.27
CA CYS A 305 41.73 -11.58 18.83
C CYS A 305 41.57 -10.07 18.67
N CYS A 306 40.82 -9.64 17.67
CA CYS A 306 40.43 -8.24 17.49
C CYS A 306 39.21 -7.94 18.37
N SER A 307 39.27 -6.93 19.23
CA SER A 307 38.13 -6.51 20.06
C SER A 307 37.13 -5.63 19.31
N VAL A 308 37.50 -5.08 18.15
CA VAL A 308 36.64 -4.26 17.30
C VAL A 308 35.82 -5.14 16.34
N CYS A 309 36.48 -6.03 15.60
CA CYS A 309 35.80 -6.98 14.70
C CYS A 309 35.22 -8.20 15.43
N GLU A 310 35.63 -8.42 16.68
CA GLU A 310 35.33 -9.64 17.45
C GLU A 310 35.76 -10.91 16.72
N GLU A 311 36.95 -10.91 16.14
CA GLU A 311 37.46 -12.01 15.31
C GLU A 311 38.68 -12.66 15.94
N ASN A 312 38.83 -13.98 15.73
CA ASN A 312 40.00 -14.74 16.16
C ASN A 312 41.08 -14.67 15.08
N CYS A 313 41.88 -13.60 15.12
CA CYS A 313 42.84 -13.28 14.06
C CYS A 313 44.00 -14.27 13.97
N HIS A 314 44.40 -14.86 15.10
CA HIS A 314 45.39 -15.94 15.10
C HIS A 314 45.09 -16.92 16.23
N TYR A 315 44.46 -18.04 15.86
CA TYR A 315 44.23 -19.22 16.68
C TYR A 315 43.80 -20.41 15.81
N PRO A 316 44.29 -21.63 16.06
CA PRO A 316 45.32 -22.01 17.04
C PRO A 316 46.74 -21.64 16.57
N GLY A 317 47.76 -21.74 17.44
CA GLY A 317 49.18 -21.68 17.02
C GLY A 317 49.99 -20.43 17.41
N CYS A 318 49.39 -19.45 18.09
CA CYS A 318 50.07 -18.20 18.46
C CYS A 318 51.02 -18.35 19.69
N THR A 319 52.03 -19.21 19.60
CA THR A 319 52.92 -19.57 20.75
C THR A 319 54.05 -18.59 21.02
N VAL A 320 54.58 -17.95 19.98
CA VAL A 320 55.84 -17.19 20.06
C VAL A 320 55.67 -15.69 20.34
N ALA A 321 54.47 -15.15 20.17
CA ALA A 321 54.24 -13.71 20.29
C ALA A 321 54.07 -13.27 21.76
N TRP A 322 54.82 -12.26 22.20
CA TRP A 322 54.76 -11.76 23.58
C TRP A 322 53.66 -10.71 23.78
N SER A 323 53.23 -10.07 22.69
CA SER A 323 52.12 -9.12 22.65
C SER A 323 51.49 -9.17 21.25
N PRO A 324 50.29 -8.58 21.03
CA PRO A 324 49.64 -8.55 19.73
C PRO A 324 50.56 -8.04 18.61
N LYS A 325 51.40 -7.03 18.89
CA LYS A 325 52.38 -6.46 17.93
C LYS A 325 53.38 -7.48 17.37
N HIS A 326 53.67 -8.54 18.11
CA HIS A 326 54.63 -9.59 17.72
C HIS A 326 53.94 -10.82 17.10
N CYS A 327 52.62 -10.76 16.89
CA CYS A 327 51.88 -11.82 16.22
C CYS A 327 52.18 -11.80 14.71
N GLU A 328 52.33 -12.97 14.10
CA GLU A 328 52.67 -13.10 12.66
C GLU A 328 51.65 -12.45 11.72
N VAL A 329 50.40 -12.31 12.18
CA VAL A 329 49.33 -11.65 11.41
C VAL A 329 49.37 -10.13 11.52
N MET A 330 50.35 -9.54 12.21
CA MET A 330 50.53 -8.10 12.30
C MET A 330 51.65 -7.65 11.36
N GLU A 331 51.30 -6.85 10.36
CA GLU A 331 52.23 -6.31 9.37
C GLU A 331 52.02 -4.79 9.25
N GLY A 332 53.10 -4.01 9.27
CA GLY A 332 53.02 -2.55 9.16
C GLY A 332 52.21 -1.85 10.25
N GLY A 333 51.98 -2.51 11.40
CA GLY A 333 51.15 -1.97 12.50
C GLY A 333 49.65 -2.28 12.38
N HIS A 334 49.24 -3.07 11.38
CA HIS A 334 47.86 -3.47 11.15
C HIS A 334 47.73 -5.00 11.09
N CYS A 335 46.55 -5.51 11.43
CA CYS A 335 46.24 -6.92 11.30
C CYS A 335 45.89 -7.28 9.85
N THR A 336 46.48 -8.36 9.34
CA THR A 336 46.20 -8.89 8.00
C THR A 336 45.08 -9.93 8.00
N SER A 337 44.71 -10.46 9.17
CA SER A 337 43.71 -11.52 9.28
C SER A 337 42.29 -11.04 9.58
N CYS A 338 42.10 -9.93 10.31
CA CYS A 338 40.74 -9.47 10.61
C CYS A 338 40.13 -8.73 9.42
N SER A 339 38.82 -8.85 9.25
CA SER A 339 38.05 -8.21 8.18
C SER A 339 38.29 -6.70 8.07
N GLY A 340 38.42 -6.00 9.20
CA GLY A 340 38.62 -4.55 9.25
C GLY A 340 40.06 -4.06 9.08
N LYS A 341 41.04 -4.97 8.89
CA LYS A 341 42.49 -4.64 8.91
C LYS A 341 42.89 -3.69 10.06
N CYS A 342 42.31 -3.94 11.23
CA CYS A 342 42.39 -3.05 12.38
C CYS A 342 43.83 -2.87 12.88
N PRO A 343 44.16 -1.71 13.46
CA PRO A 343 45.48 -1.47 14.05
C PRO A 343 45.77 -2.45 15.19
N VAL A 344 47.05 -2.65 15.48
CA VAL A 344 47.53 -3.52 16.57
C VAL A 344 46.91 -3.16 17.93
N SER A 345 46.56 -1.89 18.17
CA SER A 345 45.92 -1.41 19.41
C SER A 345 44.59 -2.07 19.70
N ASP A 346 43.89 -2.53 18.67
CA ASP A 346 42.54 -3.09 18.77
C ASP A 346 42.57 -4.60 19.01
N HIS A 347 43.76 -5.16 19.19
CA HIS A 347 43.97 -6.58 19.37
C HIS A 347 44.42 -6.91 20.77
N VAL A 348 43.89 -8.01 21.29
CA VAL A 348 44.23 -8.54 22.61
C VAL A 348 44.76 -9.95 22.48
N ARG A 349 45.72 -10.30 23.34
CA ARG A 349 46.23 -11.67 23.48
C ARG A 349 45.68 -12.26 24.76
N GLN A 350 44.76 -13.22 24.66
CA GLN A 350 44.05 -13.76 25.82
C GLN A 350 43.83 -15.27 25.69
N ASN A 351 43.42 -15.91 26.79
CA ASN A 351 43.13 -17.34 26.88
C ASN A 351 41.69 -17.71 26.50
N TRP A 352 41.04 -16.89 25.67
CA TRP A 352 39.68 -17.11 25.17
C TRP A 352 39.60 -16.76 23.69
N ILE A 353 38.59 -17.29 23.02
CA ILE A 353 38.27 -17.02 21.62
C ILE A 353 36.81 -16.57 21.48
N TYR A 354 36.52 -15.83 20.43
CA TYR A 354 35.15 -15.53 20.02
C TYR A 354 34.53 -16.77 19.35
N VAL A 355 33.38 -17.21 19.86
CA VAL A 355 32.59 -18.30 19.28
C VAL A 355 31.24 -17.73 18.88
N THR A 356 30.84 -17.97 17.65
CA THR A 356 29.54 -17.57 17.15
C THR A 356 28.46 -18.46 17.76
N LYS A 357 27.53 -17.86 18.50
CA LYS A 357 26.40 -18.54 19.13
C LYS A 357 25.08 -17.90 18.68
N THR A 358 24.02 -18.66 18.83
CA THR A 358 22.66 -18.19 18.56
C THR A 358 21.87 -18.18 19.86
N ARG A 359 21.16 -17.09 20.12
CA ARG A 359 20.19 -17.01 21.21
C ARG A 359 18.85 -16.55 20.67
N LYS A 360 17.79 -17.01 21.31
CA LYS A 360 16.44 -16.55 21.03
C LYS A 360 16.20 -15.24 21.75
N VAL A 361 15.79 -14.21 21.02
CA VAL A 361 15.44 -12.90 21.57
C VAL A 361 14.11 -12.45 21.02
N GLU A 362 13.33 -11.81 21.87
CA GLU A 362 12.12 -11.11 21.47
C GLU A 362 12.51 -9.76 20.88
N LYS A 363 12.09 -9.49 19.63
CA LYS A 363 12.32 -8.21 18.95
C LYS A 363 11.05 -7.67 18.32
N THR A 364 10.93 -6.34 18.23
CA THR A 364 9.81 -5.72 17.51
C THR A 364 10.04 -5.71 16.00
N LEU A 365 8.97 -5.49 15.24
CA LEU A 365 9.06 -5.42 13.77
C LEU A 365 9.90 -4.21 13.31
N GLU A 366 9.88 -3.12 14.07
CA GLU A 366 10.68 -1.91 13.84
C GLU A 366 12.18 -2.21 14.00
N GLU A 367 12.57 -2.88 15.09
CA GLU A 367 13.96 -3.28 15.33
C GLU A 367 14.49 -4.23 14.24
N LEU A 368 13.64 -5.11 13.72
CA LEU A 368 13.98 -5.99 12.60
C LEU A 368 14.14 -5.24 11.28
N LYS A 369 13.28 -4.27 11.00
CA LYS A 369 13.38 -3.42 9.80
C LYS A 369 14.64 -2.55 9.83
N GLU A 370 14.95 -1.92 10.96
CA GLU A 370 16.18 -1.14 11.10
C GLU A 370 17.43 -1.98 10.88
N LYS A 371 17.46 -3.21 11.41
CA LYS A 371 18.58 -4.14 11.19
C LYS A 371 18.69 -4.55 9.72
N TYR A 372 17.57 -4.80 9.04
CA TYR A 372 17.54 -5.14 7.61
C TYR A 372 18.07 -3.99 6.73
N GLU A 373 17.61 -2.76 6.96
CA GLU A 373 18.04 -1.59 6.17
C GLU A 373 19.53 -1.27 6.41
N LYS A 374 20.04 -1.40 7.64
CA LYS A 374 21.48 -1.26 7.93
C LYS A 374 22.31 -2.29 7.15
N ASN A 375 21.91 -3.56 7.17
CA ASN A 375 22.61 -4.63 6.45
C ASN A 375 22.58 -4.41 4.93
N LYS A 376 21.47 -3.92 4.40
CA LYS A 376 21.33 -3.58 2.98
C LYS A 376 22.25 -2.44 2.57
N ALA A 377 22.28 -1.35 3.34
CA ALA A 377 23.17 -0.22 3.09
C ALA A 377 24.66 -0.61 3.19
N GLU A 378 25.01 -1.49 4.12
CA GLU A 378 26.37 -2.02 4.27
C GLU A 378 26.76 -2.93 3.09
N SER A 379 25.82 -3.74 2.59
CA SER A 379 26.00 -4.55 1.38
C SER A 379 26.21 -3.70 0.13
N GLU A 380 25.42 -2.64 -0.06
CA GLU A 380 25.52 -1.72 -1.20
C GLU A 380 26.85 -0.94 -1.17
N LYS A 381 27.29 -0.52 0.03
CA LYS A 381 28.60 0.11 0.23
C LYS A 381 29.76 -0.83 -0.10
N ASN A 382 29.67 -2.10 0.27
CA ASN A 382 30.69 -3.10 -0.08
C ASN A 382 30.74 -3.40 -1.58
N LEU A 383 29.59 -3.40 -2.29
CA LEU A 383 29.55 -3.55 -3.74
C LEU A 383 30.23 -2.37 -4.47
N SER A 384 29.92 -1.13 -4.08
CA SER A 384 30.54 0.06 -4.70
C SER A 384 32.06 0.15 -4.46
N LEU A 385 32.55 -0.39 -3.33
CA LEU A 385 33.98 -0.48 -3.04
C LEU A 385 34.70 -1.53 -3.89
N LEU A 386 34.01 -2.61 -4.29
CA LEU A 386 34.53 -3.65 -5.18
C LEU A 386 34.64 -3.13 -6.62
N GLU A 387 33.64 -2.40 -7.11
CA GLU A 387 33.65 -1.79 -8.45
C GLU A 387 34.78 -0.75 -8.64
N THR A 388 35.20 -0.08 -7.57
CA THR A 388 36.32 0.89 -7.58
C THR A 388 37.71 0.25 -7.47
N LEU A 389 37.80 -1.06 -7.18
CA LEU A 389 39.05 -1.82 -7.17
C LEU A 389 39.31 -2.57 -8.49
N GLU A 390 38.31 -2.64 -9.38
CA GLU A 390 38.40 -3.27 -10.71
C GLU A 390 38.71 -2.27 -11.84
N THR A 391 38.92 -1.00 -11.51
CA THR A 391 39.44 0.08 -12.40
C THR A 391 40.80 0.55 -11.95
#